data_AF-A0A0C9TEQ5-F1
#
_entry.id   AF-A0A0C9TEQ5-F1
#
_cell.length_a   1.000
_cell.length_b   1.000
_cell.length_c   1.000
_cell.angle_alpha   90.00
_cell.angle_beta   90.00
_cell.angle_gamma   90.00
#
_symmetry.space_group_name_H-M   'P 1'
#
loop_
_entity.id
_entity.type
_entity.pdbx_description
1 polymer ?
#
loop_
_entity_poly.entity_id
_entity_poly.type
_entity_poly.pdbx_seq_one_letter_code
_entity_poly.pdbx_strand_id
1 'polypeptide(L)' 'LGNLKTRHALAYIHWFRPLQSFDDPMRMFRLTRSSRQHGPNAEVVPVDRILRPCHIVPQWGGQ' A
#
# COMPACT_ATOMS: atom_id res chain seq x y z
N LEU A 1 -20.42 29.11 18.43
CA LEU A 1 -20.44 27.68 18.03
C LEU A 1 -19.00 27.25 17.84
N GLY A 2 -18.47 26.52 18.82
CA GLY A 2 -17.04 26.26 18.96
C GLY A 2 -16.48 25.38 17.85
N ASN A 3 -15.26 25.71 17.44
CA ASN A 3 -14.42 24.96 16.51
C ASN A 3 -14.17 23.54 17.05
N LEU A 4 -15.00 22.57 16.65
CA LEU A 4 -14.66 21.16 16.83
C LEU A 4 -13.53 20.83 15.85
N LYS A 5 -12.27 20.92 16.31
CA LYS A 5 -11.16 20.21 15.67
C LYS A 5 -11.46 18.71 15.78
N THR A 6 -12.10 18.13 14.77
CA THR A 6 -12.16 16.68 14.62
C THR A 6 -10.73 16.19 14.52
N ARG A 7 -10.28 15.40 15.50
CA ARG A 7 -9.00 14.68 15.41
C ARG A 7 -9.20 13.56 14.40
N HIS A 8 -8.90 13.83 13.13
CA HIS A 8 -8.92 12.81 12.09
C HIS A 8 -7.78 11.82 12.36
N ALA A 9 -8.10 10.53 12.41
CA ALA A 9 -7.08 9.49 12.47
C ALA A 9 -6.21 9.57 11.21
N LEU A 10 -4.91 9.48 11.40
CA LEU A 10 -3.92 9.49 10.33
C LEU A 10 -3.28 8.10 10.20
N ALA A 11 -3.01 7.68 8.98
CA ALA A 11 -2.27 6.48 8.65
C ALA A 11 -0.93 6.83 8.02
N TYR A 12 0.13 6.14 8.46
CA TYR A 12 1.44 6.17 7.81
C TYR A 12 1.56 4.98 6.86
N ILE A 13 1.76 5.26 5.58
CA ILE A 13 1.77 4.26 4.51
C ILE A 13 3.13 4.21 3.83
N HIS A 14 3.67 3.01 3.66
CA HIS A 14 4.84 2.74 2.82
C HIS A 14 4.37 2.31 1.43
N TRP A 15 4.89 2.96 0.40
CA TRP A 15 4.55 2.64 -0.97
C TRP A 15 5.36 1.45 -1.49
N PHE A 16 4.70 0.59 -2.26
CA PHE A 16 5.35 -0.39 -3.12
C PHE A 16 5.52 0.17 -4.53
N ARG A 17 6.46 -0.39 -5.29
CA ARG A 17 6.56 -0.13 -6.73
C ARG A 17 5.34 -0.73 -7.45
N PRO A 18 4.95 -0.19 -8.62
CA PRO A 18 3.90 -0.79 -9.44
C PRO A 18 4.17 -2.28 -9.71
N LEU A 19 3.10 -3.07 -9.79
CA LEU A 19 3.16 -4.52 -10.04
C LEU A 19 3.65 -4.79 -11.47
N GLN A 20 4.96 -4.88 -11.64
CA GLN A 20 5.61 -5.03 -12.95
C GLN A 20 6.41 -6.32 -13.10
N SER A 21 6.71 -7.01 -12.00
CA SER A 21 7.46 -8.27 -11.99
C SER A 21 6.57 -9.38 -11.49
N PHE A 22 6.39 -10.41 -12.31
CA PHE A 22 5.70 -11.64 -11.93
C PHE A 22 6.75 -12.69 -11.52
N ASP A 23 6.49 -13.36 -10.40
CA ASP A 23 7.33 -14.43 -9.86
C ASP A 23 6.68 -15.76 -10.23
N ASP A 24 7.22 -16.41 -11.27
CA ASP A 24 6.63 -17.64 -11.82
C ASP A 24 6.54 -18.79 -10.81
N PRO A 25 7.59 -19.10 -10.01
CA PRO A 25 7.50 -20.11 -8.96
C PRO A 25 6.39 -19.82 -7.94
N MET A 26 6.23 -18.56 -7.55
CA MET A 26 5.21 -18.17 -6.56
C MET A 26 3.85 -17.89 -7.20
N ARG A 27 3.77 -17.88 -8.54
CA ARG A 27 2.60 -17.50 -9.36
C ARG A 27 1.96 -16.19 -8.90
N MET A 28 2.77 -15.18 -8.58
CA MET A 28 2.29 -13.94 -7.98
C MET A 28 3.14 -12.75 -8.41
N PHE A 29 2.58 -11.54 -8.41
CA PHE A 29 3.39 -10.33 -8.57
C PHE A 29 4.34 -10.14 -7.38
N ARG A 30 5.62 -9.91 -7.70
CA ARG A 30 6.64 -9.59 -6.71
C ARG A 30 6.42 -8.18 -6.15
N LEU A 31 6.35 -8.09 -4.82
CA LEU A 31 6.23 -6.83 -4.11
C LEU A 31 7.62 -6.26 -3.81
N THR A 32 7.92 -5.09 -4.36
CA THR A 32 9.17 -4.38 -4.08
C THR A 32 8.84 -3.05 -3.40
N ARG A 33 9.42 -2.80 -2.21
CA ARG A 33 9.24 -1.51 -1.52
C ARG A 33 9.80 -0.37 -2.37
N SER A 34 9.09 0.75 -2.40
CA SER A 34 9.56 1.97 -3.03
C SER A 34 10.45 2.74 -2.05
N SER A 35 11.57 3.28 -2.53
CA SER A 35 12.48 4.14 -1.77
C SER A 35 12.57 5.52 -2.43
N ARG A 36 12.82 6.56 -1.62
CA ARG A 36 13.05 7.93 -2.07
C ARG A 36 14.14 8.54 -1.21
N GLN A 37 15.20 9.08 -1.84
CA GLN A 37 16.33 9.72 -1.16
C GLN A 37 16.87 8.92 0.03
N HIS A 38 17.28 7.67 -0.21
CA HIS A 38 17.84 6.77 0.81
C HIS A 38 16.88 6.35 1.94
N GLY A 39 15.61 6.78 1.90
CA GLY A 39 14.57 6.38 2.86
C GLY A 39 13.39 5.65 2.19
N PRO A 40 12.41 5.18 2.97
CA PRO A 40 11.16 4.66 2.43
C PRO A 40 10.41 5.75 1.68
N ASN A 41 9.83 5.41 0.53
CA ASN A 41 8.81 6.26 -0.07
C ASN A 41 7.51 6.06 0.72
N ALA A 42 7.15 7.05 1.53
CA ALA A 42 6.04 6.97 2.46
C ALA A 42 5.22 8.25 2.48
N GLU A 43 3.98 8.15 2.92
CA GLU A 43 3.04 9.27 3.05
C GLU A 43 2.24 9.15 4.35
N VAL A 44 1.79 10.28 4.89
CA VAL A 44 0.80 10.33 5.98
C VAL A 44 -0.52 10.81 5.40
N VAL A 45 -1.56 9.98 5.49
CA VAL A 45 -2.88 10.30 4.93
C VAL A 45 -3.97 10.22 6.01
N PRO A 46 -5.05 11.01 5.89
CA PRO A 46 -6.27 10.75 6.64
C PRO A 46 -6.82 9.34 6.35
N VAL A 47 -7.27 8.65 7.40
CA VAL A 47 -7.78 7.26 7.27
C VAL A 47 -9.01 7.17 6.37
N ASP A 48 -9.80 8.23 6.27
CA ASP A 48 -10.97 8.31 5.36
C ASP A 48 -10.61 8.27 3.87
N ARG A 49 -9.34 8.47 3.50
CA ARG A 49 -8.83 8.24 2.14
C ARG A 49 -8.57 6.77 1.83
N ILE A 50 -8.54 5.90 2.84
CA ILE A 50 -8.34 4.46 2.67
C ILE A 50 -9.71 3.80 2.51
N LEU A 51 -10.04 3.40 1.29
CA LEU A 51 -11.33 2.78 1.00
C LEU A 51 -11.50 1.44 1.72
N ARG A 52 -10.52 0.53 1.55
CA ARG A 52 -10.49 -0.79 2.19
C ARG A 52 -9.12 -1.45 2.00
N PRO A 53 -8.70 -2.36 2.88
CA PRO A 53 -7.59 -3.26 2.59
C PRO A 53 -7.94 -4.18 1.42
N CYS A 54 -6.97 -4.43 0.56
CA CYS A 54 -7.02 -5.48 -0.47
C CYS A 54 -5.79 -6.39 -0.33
N HIS A 55 -5.98 -7.67 -0.65
CA HIS A 55 -4.91 -8.66 -0.61
C HIS A 55 -4.47 -8.98 -2.03
N ILE A 56 -3.17 -9.04 -2.24
CA ILE A 56 -2.59 -9.64 -3.44
C ILE A 56 -2.39 -11.10 -3.09
N VAL A 57 -2.84 -12.00 -3.96
CA VAL A 57 -2.73 -13.45 -3.78
C VAL A 57 -2.10 -14.09 -5.01
N PRO A 58 -1.45 -15.25 -4.87
CA PRO A 58 -1.01 -16.02 -6.03
C PRO A 58 -2.16 -16.45 -6.92
N GLN A 59 -1.88 -16.62 -8.21
CA GLN A 59 -2.73 -17.36 -9.12
C GLN A 59 -2.57 -18.86 -8.85
N TRP A 60 -3.59 -19.45 -8.24
CA TRP A 60 -3.67 -20.89 -8.03
C TRP A 60 -4.35 -21.58 -9.23
N GLY A 61 -3.91 -22.79 -9.57
CA GLY A 61 -4.58 -23.64 -10.57
C GLY A 61 -4.35 -23.25 -12.03
N GLY A 62 -3.19 -22.70 -12.38
CA GLY A 62 -2.80 -22.56 -13.79
C GLY A 62 -2.49 -23.92 -14.40
N GLN A 63 -3.14 -24.25 -15.53
CA GLN A 63 -2.64 -25.28 -16.45
C GLN A 63 -1.28 -24.89 -17.04
#